data_AF-A0A9E4KYT1-F1
#
_entry.id   AF-A0A9E4KYT1-F1
#
_cell.length_a   1.000
_cell.length_b   1.000
_cell.length_c   1.000
_cell.angle_alpha   90.00
_cell.angle_beta   90.00
_cell.angle_gamma   90.00
#
_symmetry.space_group_name_H-M   'P 1'
#
loop_
_entity.id
_entity.type
_entity.pdbx_description
1 polymer ?
#
loop_
_entity_poly.entity_id
_entity_poly.type
_entity_poly.pdbx_seq_one_letter_code
_entity_poly.pdbx_strand_id
1 'polypeptide(L)'
;MSEAALALSLFFHIGATVIWIGGILLVTFLVVPELNRALADQPALYQLLRRLRKRFTPLGNLSLAALIVTGLLQMSTNPNYEGLLSFSNRWSQVLLLKHLLLIVMAAAGLLLQIAVAPALERTSLLLERGQGDAGEWSRLRQRERRLSLLIAALAVLILAASAWLTAI
;
A
#
# COMPACT_ATOMS: atom_id res chain seq x y z
N MET A 1 14.35 -1.98 26.63
CA MET A 1 14.58 -3.06 25.65
C MET A 1 16.07 -3.15 25.37
N SER A 2 16.62 -4.31 25.03
CA SER A 2 18.03 -4.40 24.63
C SER A 2 18.27 -3.73 23.27
N GLU A 3 19.48 -3.25 23.03
CA GLU A 3 19.88 -2.66 21.73
C GLU A 3 19.64 -3.63 20.57
N ALA A 4 19.95 -4.92 20.78
CA ALA A 4 19.70 -5.98 19.80
C ALA A 4 18.20 -6.10 19.42
N ALA A 5 17.29 -5.94 20.39
CA ALA A 5 15.85 -6.00 20.12
C ALA A 5 15.37 -4.78 19.32
N LEU A 6 15.93 -3.59 19.57
CA LEU A 6 15.62 -2.38 18.81
C LEU A 6 16.14 -2.49 17.37
N ALA A 7 17.38 -2.97 17.20
CA ALA A 7 17.97 -3.20 15.88
C ALA A 7 17.16 -4.21 15.07
N LEU A 8 16.71 -5.30 15.70
CA LEU A 8 15.88 -6.30 15.04
C LEU A 8 14.50 -5.75 14.64
N SER A 9 13.86 -4.97 15.54
CA SER A 9 12.60 -4.28 15.23
C SER A 9 12.75 -3.34 14.03
N LEU A 10 13.83 -2.55 14.00
CA LEU A 10 14.13 -1.64 12.90
C LEU A 10 14.40 -2.39 11.59
N PHE A 11 15.16 -3.48 11.63
CA PHE A 11 15.43 -4.33 10.48
C PHE A 11 14.13 -4.81 9.82
N PHE A 12 13.21 -5.36 10.60
CA PHE A 12 11.91 -5.80 10.09
C PHE A 12 11.04 -4.64 9.61
N HIS A 13 11.08 -3.48 10.29
CA HIS A 13 10.34 -2.29 9.87
C HIS A 13 10.78 -1.79 8.49
N ILE A 14 12.10 -1.64 8.29
CA ILE A 14 12.67 -1.19 7.01
C ILE A 14 12.40 -2.23 5.93
N GLY A 15 12.59 -3.53 6.22
CA GLY A 15 12.29 -4.60 5.28
C GLY A 15 10.83 -4.60 4.83
N ALA A 16 9.89 -4.47 5.78
CA ALA A 16 8.46 -4.37 5.48
C ALA A 16 8.12 -3.10 4.69
N THR A 17 8.78 -1.97 4.97
CA THR A 17 8.63 -0.73 4.21
C THR A 17 9.07 -0.93 2.76
N VAL A 18 10.23 -1.54 2.53
CA VAL A 18 10.77 -1.82 1.19
C VAL A 18 9.85 -2.75 0.40
N ILE A 19 9.40 -3.85 1.01
CA ILE A 19 8.52 -4.81 0.34
C ILE A 19 7.19 -4.17 -0.02
N TRP A 20 6.56 -3.45 0.92
CA TRP A 20 5.22 -2.92 0.71
C TRP A 20 5.21 -1.66 -0.14
N ILE A 21 5.89 -0.60 0.31
CA ILE A 21 5.91 0.68 -0.40
C ILE A 21 6.68 0.52 -1.72
N GLY A 22 7.87 -0.08 -1.68
CA GLY A 22 8.66 -0.32 -2.91
C GLY A 22 7.91 -1.18 -3.91
N GLY A 23 7.24 -2.25 -3.46
CA GLY A 23 6.42 -3.09 -4.32
C GLY A 23 5.23 -2.34 -4.95
N ILE A 24 4.52 -1.51 -4.18
CA ILE A 24 3.43 -0.68 -4.70
C ILE A 24 3.93 0.30 -5.77
N LEU A 25 5.05 1.00 -5.50
CA LEU A 25 5.62 1.98 -6.42
C LEU A 25 6.10 1.30 -7.71
N LEU A 26 6.84 0.19 -7.59
CA LEU A 26 7.32 -0.59 -8.73
C LEU A 26 6.15 -1.09 -9.60
N VAL A 27 5.14 -1.68 -8.96
CA VAL A 27 3.98 -2.20 -9.69
C VAL A 27 3.21 -1.07 -10.39
N THR A 28 2.99 0.05 -9.69
CA THR A 28 2.17 1.15 -10.20
C THR A 28 2.84 1.93 -11.33
N PHE A 29 4.14 2.19 -11.22
CA PHE A 29 4.85 3.09 -12.13
C PHE A 29 5.67 2.37 -13.21
N LEU A 30 6.07 1.12 -12.99
CA LEU A 30 6.90 0.38 -13.94
C LEU A 30 6.14 -0.82 -14.53
N VAL A 31 5.68 -1.74 -13.69
CA VAL A 31 5.11 -3.02 -14.16
C VAL A 31 3.79 -2.81 -14.88
N VAL A 32 2.82 -2.12 -14.28
CA VAL A 32 1.49 -1.95 -14.87
C VAL A 32 1.54 -1.15 -16.18
N PRO A 33 2.25 -0.01 -16.28
CA PRO A 33 2.38 0.71 -17.55
C PRO A 33 2.98 -0.15 -18.65
N GLU A 34 4.05 -0.89 -18.37
CA GLU A 34 4.70 -1.75 -19.36
C GLU A 34 3.79 -2.89 -19.82
N LEU A 35 3.10 -3.55 -18.90
CA LEU A 35 2.12 -4.58 -19.25
C LEU A 35 0.98 -4.04 -20.11
N ASN A 36 0.48 -2.82 -19.83
CA ASN A 36 -0.54 -2.20 -20.68
C ASN A 36 0.01 -1.88 -22.07
N ARG A 37 1.29 -1.51 -22.22
CA ARG A 37 1.90 -1.24 -23.54
C ARG A 37 2.09 -2.52 -24.35
N ALA A 38 2.56 -3.58 -23.72
CA ALA A 38 2.87 -4.84 -24.39
C ALA A 38 1.64 -5.70 -24.70
N LEU A 39 0.62 -5.66 -23.85
CA LEU A 39 -0.53 -6.57 -23.89
C LEU A 39 -1.87 -5.81 -24.00
N ALA A 40 -1.86 -4.58 -24.51
CA ALA A 40 -3.08 -3.82 -24.76
C ALA A 40 -4.12 -4.68 -25.51
N ASP A 41 -5.36 -4.64 -25.06
CA ASP A 41 -6.51 -5.34 -25.65
C ASP A 41 -6.43 -6.89 -25.66
N GLN A 42 -5.39 -7.47 -25.04
CA GLN A 42 -5.26 -8.92 -24.92
C GLN A 42 -5.85 -9.42 -23.58
N PRO A 43 -6.62 -10.53 -23.58
CA PRO A 43 -7.10 -11.17 -22.34
C PRO A 43 -5.95 -11.53 -21.37
N ALA A 44 -4.76 -11.81 -21.90
CA ALA A 44 -3.55 -12.14 -21.14
C ALA A 44 -3.14 -11.06 -20.13
N LEU A 45 -3.39 -9.77 -20.44
CA LEU A 45 -3.11 -8.65 -19.54
C LEU A 45 -3.81 -8.82 -18.19
N TYR A 46 -5.09 -9.17 -18.20
CA TYR A 46 -5.91 -9.29 -17.00
C TYR A 46 -5.50 -10.50 -16.17
N GLN A 47 -5.23 -11.62 -16.84
CA GLN A 47 -4.77 -12.84 -16.17
C GLN A 47 -3.44 -12.61 -15.45
N LEU A 48 -2.50 -11.91 -16.09
CA LEU A 48 -1.20 -11.63 -15.51
C LEU A 48 -1.30 -10.67 -14.32
N LEU A 49 -2.04 -9.57 -14.46
CA LEU A 49 -2.25 -8.60 -13.37
C LEU A 49 -2.96 -9.24 -12.17
N ARG A 50 -3.93 -10.12 -12.40
CA ARG A 50 -4.59 -10.90 -11.36
C ARG A 50 -3.61 -11.82 -10.64
N ARG A 51 -2.73 -12.54 -11.36
CA ARG A 51 -1.70 -13.41 -10.77
C ARG A 51 -0.70 -12.61 -9.96
N LEU A 52 -0.25 -11.47 -10.47
CA LEU A 52 0.64 -10.53 -9.77
C LEU A 52 0.02 -10.07 -8.46
N ARG A 53 -1.23 -9.57 -8.51
CA ARG A 53 -1.97 -9.13 -7.32
C ARG A 53 -2.12 -10.24 -6.28
N LYS A 54 -2.55 -11.44 -6.68
CA LYS A 54 -2.70 -12.58 -5.77
C LYS A 54 -1.39 -12.94 -5.05
N ARG A 55 -0.24 -12.79 -5.71
CA ARG A 55 1.08 -13.02 -5.09
C ARG A 55 1.53 -11.86 -4.20
N PHE A 56 1.21 -10.62 -4.58
CA PHE A 56 1.62 -9.44 -3.82
C PHE A 56 0.76 -9.17 -2.58
N THR A 57 -0.55 -9.43 -2.64
CA THR A 57 -1.49 -9.22 -1.52
C THR A 57 -1.02 -9.82 -0.18
N PRO A 58 -0.65 -11.12 -0.09
CA PRO A 58 -0.20 -11.68 1.19
C PRO A 58 1.09 -11.02 1.70
N LEU A 59 2.02 -10.68 0.80
CA LEU A 59 3.26 -9.97 1.17
C LEU A 59 2.96 -8.56 1.70
N GLY A 60 2.05 -7.83 1.05
CA GLY A 60 1.61 -6.52 1.49
C GLY A 60 0.90 -6.56 2.85
N ASN A 61 0.01 -7.53 3.06
CA ASN A 61 -0.71 -7.67 4.34
C ASN A 61 0.22 -8.07 5.49
N LEU A 62 1.17 -8.98 5.23
CA LEU A 62 2.21 -9.34 6.21
C LEU A 62 3.11 -8.14 6.55
N SER A 63 3.49 -7.35 5.52
CA SER A 63 4.29 -6.15 5.71
C SER A 63 3.53 -5.09 6.52
N LEU A 64 2.24 -4.89 6.26
CA LEU A 64 1.40 -3.98 7.05
C LEU A 64 1.35 -4.40 8.53
N ALA A 65 1.15 -5.70 8.80
CA ALA A 65 1.18 -6.22 10.16
C ALA A 65 2.53 -5.98 10.85
N ALA A 66 3.64 -6.27 10.15
CA ALA A 66 4.99 -6.02 10.65
C ALA A 66 5.24 -4.53 10.93
N LEU A 67 4.80 -3.62 10.05
CA LEU A 67 4.93 -2.17 10.21
C LEU A 67 4.15 -1.64 11.40
N ILE A 68 2.94 -2.15 11.65
CA ILE A 68 2.15 -1.78 12.83
C ILE A 68 2.90 -2.20 14.10
N VAL A 69 3.32 -3.47 14.20
CA VAL A 69 3.99 -3.99 15.40
C VAL A 69 5.30 -3.26 15.67
N THR A 70 6.18 -3.20 14.66
CA THR A 70 7.49 -2.56 14.80
C THR A 70 7.40 -1.04 14.94
N GLY A 71 6.42 -0.41 14.30
CA GLY A 71 6.16 1.03 14.42
C GLY A 71 5.72 1.43 15.83
N LEU A 72 4.84 0.65 16.45
CA LEU A 72 4.44 0.86 17.84
C LEU A 72 5.62 0.71 18.81
N LEU A 73 6.51 -0.26 18.58
CA LEU A 73 7.73 -0.44 19.38
C LEU A 73 8.72 0.72 19.22
N GLN A 74 8.89 1.24 18.00
CA GLN A 74 9.76 2.41 17.76
C GLN A 74 9.17 3.69 18.36
N MET A 75 7.86 3.85 18.32
CA MET A 75 7.17 4.99 18.94
C MET A 75 7.35 4.98 20.46
N SER A 76 7.11 3.84 21.12
CA SER A 76 7.14 3.75 22.60
C SER A 76 8.53 3.92 23.21
N THR A 77 9.58 3.82 22.39
CA THR A 77 10.97 3.94 22.81
C THR A 77 11.59 5.29 22.44
N ASN A 78 10.83 6.17 21.78
CA ASN A 78 11.30 7.48 21.37
C ASN A 78 11.29 8.48 22.55
N PRO A 79 12.35 9.28 22.78
CA PRO A 79 12.38 10.28 23.86
C PRO A 79 11.28 11.35 23.76
N ASN A 80 10.81 11.67 22.55
CA ASN A 80 9.77 12.66 22.31
C ASN A 80 8.34 12.10 22.51
N TYR A 81 8.22 10.82 22.86
CA TYR A 81 6.93 10.18 23.11
C TYR A 81 6.43 10.48 24.52
N GLU A 82 5.41 11.34 24.61
CA GLU A 82 4.80 11.78 25.87
C GLU A 82 3.54 10.96 26.27
N GLY A 83 3.24 9.88 25.54
CA GLY A 83 2.08 9.02 25.80
C GLY A 83 1.01 9.06 24.69
N LEU A 84 -0.01 8.21 24.84
CA LEU A 84 -1.08 8.08 23.87
C LEU A 84 -1.95 9.34 23.86
N LEU A 85 -2.22 9.87 22.66
CA LEU A 85 -3.03 11.08 22.42
C LEU A 85 -2.46 12.39 23.00
N SER A 86 -1.18 12.42 23.39
CA SER A 86 -0.48 13.67 23.71
C SER A 86 0.08 14.31 22.43
N PHE A 87 -0.48 15.44 22.01
CA PHE A 87 -0.08 16.21 20.82
C PHE A 87 0.60 17.55 21.18
N SER A 88 1.25 17.57 22.34
CA SER A 88 1.93 18.72 22.95
C SER A 88 3.16 19.21 22.16
N ASN A 89 3.82 18.32 21.41
CA ASN A 89 5.06 18.62 20.71
C ASN A 89 4.95 18.40 19.19
N ARG A 90 5.88 18.99 18.44
CA ARG A 90 5.88 18.93 16.97
C ARG A 90 6.07 17.51 16.45
N TRP A 91 6.85 16.69 17.14
CA TRP A 91 7.09 15.30 16.78
C TRP A 91 5.80 14.46 16.84
N SER A 92 5.00 14.60 17.91
CA SER A 92 3.74 13.87 18.05
C SER A 92 2.66 14.32 17.06
N GLN A 93 2.65 15.59 16.65
CA GLN A 93 1.77 16.09 15.58
C GLN A 93 2.12 15.48 14.21
N VAL A 94 3.40 15.43 13.84
CA VAL A 94 3.85 14.81 12.59
C VAL A 94 3.62 13.29 12.63
N LEU A 95 3.79 12.66 13.79
CA LEU A 95 3.51 11.25 13.98
C LEU A 95 2.03 10.94 13.79
N LEU A 96 1.12 11.77 14.31
CA LEU A 96 -0.31 11.64 14.10
C LEU A 96 -0.65 11.71 12.61
N LEU A 97 -0.10 12.71 11.90
CA LEU A 97 -0.29 12.84 10.45
C LEU A 97 0.18 11.57 9.71
N LYS A 98 1.35 11.03 10.05
CA LYS A 98 1.86 9.77 9.48
C LYS A 98 0.89 8.61 9.70
N HIS A 99 0.32 8.47 10.90
CA HIS A 99 -0.64 7.41 11.21
C HIS A 99 -1.95 7.58 10.45
N LEU A 100 -2.45 8.81 10.32
CA LEU A 100 -3.65 9.09 9.53
C LEU A 100 -3.43 8.72 8.05
N LEU A 101 -2.29 9.10 7.48
CA LEU A 101 -1.92 8.72 6.12
C LEU A 101 -1.85 7.19 5.95
N LEU A 102 -1.26 6.49 6.92
CA LEU A 102 -1.20 5.02 6.92
C LEU A 102 -2.60 4.39 6.96
N ILE A 103 -3.51 4.89 7.82
CA ILE A 103 -4.89 4.40 7.92
C ILE A 103 -5.64 4.61 6.60
N VAL A 104 -5.54 5.80 6.01
CA VAL A 104 -6.19 6.12 4.72
C VAL A 104 -5.62 5.23 3.61
N MET A 105 -4.30 5.04 3.57
CA MET A 105 -3.64 4.16 2.61
C MET A 105 -4.08 2.70 2.76
N ALA A 106 -4.13 2.19 3.99
CA ALA A 106 -4.57 0.84 4.30
C ALA A 106 -6.04 0.62 3.92
N ALA A 107 -6.92 1.59 4.22
CA ALA A 107 -8.33 1.54 3.84
C ALA A 107 -8.53 1.55 2.31
N ALA A 108 -7.79 2.40 1.58
CA ALA A 108 -7.81 2.41 0.12
C ALA A 108 -7.30 1.08 -0.47
N GLY A 109 -6.24 0.51 0.10
CA GLY A 109 -5.72 -0.81 -0.26
C GLY A 109 -6.73 -1.92 -0.01
N LEU A 110 -7.43 -1.90 1.13
CA LEU A 110 -8.45 -2.88 1.46
C LEU A 110 -9.65 -2.77 0.50
N LEU A 111 -10.12 -1.55 0.22
CA LEU A 111 -11.19 -1.29 -0.77
C LEU A 111 -10.82 -1.84 -2.15
N LEU A 112 -9.57 -1.64 -2.58
CA LEU A 112 -9.05 -2.20 -3.82
C LEU A 112 -9.10 -3.73 -3.80
N GLN A 113 -8.71 -4.36 -2.69
CA GLN A 113 -8.66 -5.82 -2.53
C GLN A 113 -10.02 -6.50 -2.47
N ILE A 114 -10.99 -5.93 -1.72
CA ILE A 114 -12.27 -6.61 -1.43
C ILE A 114 -13.40 -6.21 -2.38
N ALA A 115 -13.37 -4.99 -2.93
CA ALA A 115 -14.45 -4.47 -3.77
C ALA A 115 -14.04 -4.39 -5.24
N VAL A 116 -12.95 -3.67 -5.55
CA VAL A 116 -12.59 -3.36 -6.93
C VAL A 116 -11.99 -4.56 -7.66
N ALA A 117 -11.03 -5.25 -7.03
CA ALA A 117 -10.35 -6.40 -7.65
C ALA A 117 -11.32 -7.57 -7.97
N PRO A 118 -12.24 -7.99 -7.09
CA PRO A 118 -13.19 -9.04 -7.40
C PRO A 118 -14.22 -8.62 -8.45
N ALA A 119 -14.69 -7.37 -8.43
CA ALA A 119 -15.61 -6.84 -9.44
C ALA A 119 -14.96 -6.82 -10.84
N LEU A 120 -13.69 -6.41 -10.92
CA LEU A 120 -12.93 -6.42 -12.18
C LEU A 120 -12.71 -7.85 -12.70
N GLU A 121 -12.45 -8.80 -11.80
CA GLU A 121 -12.31 -10.22 -12.18
C GLU A 121 -13.62 -10.79 -12.72
N ARG A 122 -14.75 -10.54 -12.05
CA ARG A 122 -16.08 -11.00 -12.51
C ARG A 122 -16.45 -10.42 -13.88
N THR A 123 -16.28 -9.11 -14.06
CA THR A 123 -16.60 -8.44 -15.34
C THR A 123 -15.68 -8.90 -16.47
N SER A 124 -14.39 -9.17 -16.21
CA SER A 124 -13.49 -9.76 -17.21
C SER A 124 -13.94 -11.15 -17.68
N LEU A 125 -14.39 -12.01 -16.78
CA LEU A 125 -14.87 -13.36 -17.13
C LEU A 125 -16.19 -13.33 -17.92
N LEU A 126 -17.06 -12.36 -17.64
CA LEU A 126 -18.30 -12.17 -18.40
C LEU A 126 -18.02 -11.65 -19.81
N LEU A 127 -17.05 -10.74 -19.96
CA LEU A 127 -16.60 -10.26 -21.27
C LEU A 127 -16.00 -11.37 -22.12
N GLU A 128 -15.17 -12.25 -21.54
CA GLU A 128 -14.64 -13.43 -22.23
C GLU A 128 -15.74 -14.38 -22.74
N ARG A 129 -16.90 -14.41 -22.08
CA ARG A 129 -18.08 -15.21 -22.46
C ARG A 129 -19.04 -14.47 -23.40
N GLY A 130 -18.73 -13.24 -23.80
CA GLY A 130 -19.60 -12.40 -24.64
C GLY A 130 -20.85 -11.86 -23.93
N GLN A 131 -20.91 -11.91 -22.60
CA GLN A 131 -22.07 -11.51 -21.78
C GLN A 131 -21.79 -10.28 -20.89
N GLY A 132 -20.60 -9.69 -20.97
CA GLY A 132 -20.17 -8.58 -20.11
C GLY A 132 -20.38 -7.20 -20.71
N ASP A 133 -20.57 -6.19 -19.86
CA ASP A 133 -20.58 -4.77 -20.25
C ASP A 133 -19.15 -4.20 -20.28
N ALA A 134 -18.67 -3.85 -21.47
CA ALA A 134 -17.36 -3.23 -21.66
C ALA A 134 -17.28 -1.82 -21.00
N GLY A 135 -18.41 -1.13 -20.90
CA GLY A 135 -18.52 0.17 -20.23
C GLY A 135 -18.38 0.07 -18.72
N GLU A 136 -18.95 -0.95 -18.07
CA GLU A 136 -18.71 -1.24 -16.65
C GLU A 136 -17.24 -1.61 -16.39
N TRP A 137 -16.69 -2.49 -17.23
CA TRP A 137 -15.31 -2.95 -17.10
C TRP A 137 -14.30 -1.79 -17.17
N SER A 138 -14.46 -0.88 -18.15
CA SER A 138 -13.57 0.28 -18.30
C SER A 138 -13.65 1.25 -17.10
N ARG A 139 -14.85 1.44 -16.54
CA ARG A 139 -15.06 2.24 -15.31
C ARG A 139 -14.34 1.62 -14.11
N LEU A 140 -14.45 0.30 -13.92
CA LEU A 140 -13.76 -0.41 -12.85
C LEU A 140 -12.24 -0.35 -13.01
N ARG A 141 -11.74 -0.50 -14.24
CA ARG A 141 -10.31 -0.38 -14.54
C ARG A 141 -9.78 1.02 -14.26
N GLN A 142 -10.54 2.06 -14.60
CA GLN A 142 -10.15 3.44 -14.28
C GLN A 142 -10.13 3.68 -12.77
N ARG A 143 -11.11 3.15 -12.02
CA ARG A 143 -11.13 3.20 -10.55
C ARG A 143 -9.93 2.49 -9.94
N GLU A 144 -9.60 1.28 -10.41
CA GLU A 144 -8.40 0.53 -9.99
C GLU A 144 -7.14 1.38 -10.18
N ARG A 145 -6.96 1.98 -11.37
CA ARG A 145 -5.79 2.84 -11.64
C ARG A 145 -5.73 4.05 -10.72
N ARG A 146 -6.83 4.76 -10.53
CA ARG A 146 -6.89 5.95 -9.65
C ARG A 146 -6.59 5.58 -8.19
N LEU A 147 -7.15 4.48 -7.69
CA LEU A 147 -6.87 3.99 -6.35
C LEU A 147 -5.41 3.58 -6.18
N SER A 148 -4.82 2.86 -7.14
CA SER A 148 -3.40 2.50 -7.09
C SER A 148 -2.49 3.73 -7.08
N LEU A 149 -2.80 4.76 -7.87
CA LEU A 149 -2.07 6.03 -7.85
C LEU A 149 -2.23 6.78 -6.52
N LEU A 150 -3.43 6.80 -5.96
CA LEU A 150 -3.68 7.39 -4.63
C LEU A 150 -2.87 6.66 -3.55
N ILE A 151 -2.89 5.33 -3.55
CA ILE A 151 -2.13 4.50 -2.60
C ILE A 151 -0.62 4.76 -2.76
N ALA A 152 -0.12 4.85 -4.00
CA ALA A 152 1.28 5.18 -4.27
C ALA A 152 1.67 6.58 -3.76
N ALA A 153 0.81 7.59 -3.98
CA ALA A 153 1.03 8.94 -3.49
C ALA A 153 1.05 8.99 -1.96
N LEU A 154 0.09 8.33 -1.30
CA LEU A 154 0.05 8.21 0.16
C LEU A 154 1.30 7.53 0.70
N ALA A 155 1.80 6.49 0.02
CA ALA A 155 3.03 5.81 0.41
C ALA A 155 4.25 6.74 0.38
N VAL A 156 4.38 7.58 -0.66
CA VAL A 156 5.44 8.61 -0.74
C VAL A 156 5.29 9.64 0.39
N LEU A 157 4.06 10.09 0.68
CA LEU A 157 3.81 11.02 1.78
C LEU A 157 4.16 10.42 3.16
N ILE A 158 3.91 9.13 3.37
CA ILE A 158 4.31 8.42 4.60
C ILE A 158 5.84 8.36 4.74
N LEU A 159 6.56 8.13 3.64
CA LEU A 159 8.03 8.17 3.64
C LEU A 159 8.54 9.58 3.95
N ALA A 160 7.94 10.62 3.34
CA ALA A 160 8.30 12.01 3.63
C ALA A 160 8.05 12.39 5.10
N ALA A 161 6.90 11.99 5.66
CA ALA A 161 6.59 12.19 7.08
C ALA A 161 7.57 11.41 7.99
N SER A 162 7.99 10.21 7.58
CA SER A 162 8.99 9.43 8.31
C SER A 162 10.36 10.11 8.32
N ALA A 163 10.80 10.62 7.16
CA ALA A 163 12.04 11.38 7.06
C ALA A 163 12.00 12.65 7.90
N TRP A 164 10.85 13.35 7.92
CA TRP A 164 10.67 14.53 8.77
C TRP A 164 10.76 14.18 10.26
N LEU A 165 10.10 13.11 10.71
CA LEU A 165 10.20 12.65 12.11
C LEU A 165 11.62 12.31 12.56
N THR A 166 12.51 11.94 11.64
CA THR A 166 13.93 11.70 11.96
C THR A 166 14.74 12.98 12.05
N ALA A 167 14.28 14.07 11.42
CA ALA A 167 14.98 15.35 11.39
C ALA A 167 14.63 16.29 12.57
N ILE A 168 13.57 15.97 13.34
CA ILE A 168 13.09 16.75 14.49
C ILE A 168 13.10 15.92 15.77
#